data_AF-A0A142FYH9-F1
#
_entry.id   AF-A0A142FYH9-F1
#
_cell.length_a   1.000
_cell.length_b   1.000
_cell.length_c   1.000
_cell.angle_alpha   90.00
_cell.angle_beta   90.00
_cell.angle_gamma   90.00
#
_symmetry.space_group_name_H-M   'P 1'
#
loop_
_entity.id
_entity.type
_entity.pdbx_description
1 polymer ?
#
loop_
_entity_poly.entity_id
_entity_poly.type
_entity_poly.pdbx_seq_one_letter_code
_entity_poly.pdbx_strand_id
1 'polypeptide(L)'
;MFKNIFILSLLFNSTIANAYSCISDEEHNRVINGLPSKGDFYSDVPNMADCKVKSELNSLVCSDSKLKDAMLLLSIGFIYAYENATHTPVTDYSTYNNDFRDRLNNIIKQEKNKDIALRKICYITKLETWNSFGDGEYYDPILIDEVISSKSNNNGVVINSWRIPEIYLGKSCDASNSIKEKGHWYKDKDQFVVELGDSKYRFNYDEKVFSLHCEMP
;
A
#
# COMPACT_ATOMS: atom_id res chain seq x y z
N MET A 1 -3.68 -42.14 -46.50
CA MET A 1 -2.92 -42.17 -45.22
C MET A 1 -2.73 -40.75 -44.75
N PHE A 2 -3.23 -40.47 -43.56
CA PHE A 2 -3.17 -39.18 -42.87
C PHE A 2 -1.72 -38.74 -42.61
N LYS A 3 -1.44 -37.44 -42.82
CA LYS A 3 -0.85 -36.56 -41.79
C LYS A 3 -0.79 -35.12 -42.30
N ASN A 4 -1.89 -34.39 -42.05
CA ASN A 4 -1.84 -32.93 -41.94
C ASN A 4 -1.07 -32.61 -40.66
N ILE A 5 0.14 -32.06 -40.78
CA ILE A 5 0.85 -31.44 -39.67
C ILE A 5 0.34 -30.00 -39.61
N PHE A 6 -0.68 -29.77 -38.78
CA PHE A 6 -1.08 -28.44 -38.37
C PHE A 6 -0.09 -27.99 -37.29
N ILE A 7 0.88 -27.14 -37.64
CA ILE A 7 1.71 -26.45 -36.66
C ILE A 7 0.84 -25.34 -36.08
N LEU A 8 0.21 -25.63 -34.94
CA LEU A 8 -0.48 -24.65 -34.12
C LEU A 8 0.59 -23.77 -33.47
N SER A 9 0.97 -22.68 -34.15
CA SER A 9 1.76 -21.61 -33.56
C SER A 9 0.90 -20.89 -32.52
N LEU A 10 0.85 -21.43 -31.29
CA LEU A 10 0.50 -20.66 -30.11
C LEU A 10 1.59 -19.58 -29.97
N LEU A 11 1.29 -18.40 -30.50
CA LEU A 11 1.89 -17.17 -30.02
C LEU A 11 1.44 -17.02 -28.57
N PHE A 12 2.24 -17.58 -27.66
CA PHE A 12 2.27 -17.12 -26.28
C PHE A 12 2.66 -15.64 -26.35
N ASN A 13 1.66 -14.77 -26.42
CA ASN A 13 1.78 -13.44 -25.84
C ASN A 13 1.90 -13.66 -24.32
N SER A 14 3.06 -14.15 -23.88
CA SER A 14 3.53 -13.88 -22.54
C SER A 14 3.76 -12.38 -22.52
N THR A 15 2.73 -11.62 -22.16
CA THR A 15 2.94 -10.32 -21.54
C THR A 15 3.93 -10.62 -20.43
N ILE A 16 5.18 -10.22 -20.61
CA ILE A 16 6.15 -10.18 -19.54
C ILE A 16 5.53 -9.19 -18.56
N ALA A 17 4.75 -9.71 -17.61
CA ALA A 17 4.29 -8.94 -16.48
C ALA A 17 5.58 -8.62 -15.75
N ASN A 18 6.16 -7.45 -16.05
CA ASN A 18 7.18 -6.87 -15.21
C ASN A 18 6.60 -6.90 -13.81
N ALA A 19 7.15 -7.74 -12.95
CA ALA A 19 6.73 -7.80 -11.56
C ALA A 19 6.82 -6.36 -11.04
N TYR A 20 5.67 -5.81 -10.67
CA TYR A 20 5.58 -4.46 -10.17
C TYR A 20 6.42 -4.41 -8.88
N SER A 21 7.61 -3.83 -8.96
CA SER A 21 8.47 -3.62 -7.81
C SER A 21 7.82 -2.53 -6.96
N CYS A 22 7.44 -2.87 -5.73
CA CYS A 22 6.79 -1.95 -4.80
C CYS A 22 7.59 -0.63 -4.65
N ILE A 23 8.90 -0.76 -4.46
CA ILE A 23 9.85 0.35 -4.37
C ILE A 23 10.67 0.38 -5.66
N SER A 24 10.73 1.52 -6.35
CA SER A 24 11.57 1.67 -7.54
C SER A 24 13.06 1.62 -7.16
N ASP A 25 13.96 1.41 -8.14
CA ASP A 25 15.41 1.49 -7.85
C ASP A 25 15.82 2.89 -7.35
N GLU A 26 15.18 3.94 -7.87
CA GLU A 26 15.47 5.32 -7.47
C GLU A 26 15.00 5.60 -6.04
N GLU A 27 13.77 5.22 -5.70
CA GLU A 27 13.24 5.30 -4.34
C GLU A 27 14.10 4.48 -3.37
N HIS A 28 14.53 3.28 -3.77
CA HIS A 28 15.36 2.43 -2.93
C HIS A 28 16.73 3.05 -2.65
N ASN A 29 17.34 3.71 -3.62
CA ASN A 29 18.59 4.45 -3.39
C ASN A 29 18.40 5.57 -2.36
N ARG A 30 17.29 6.31 -2.43
CA ARG A 30 16.97 7.34 -1.44
C ARG A 30 16.73 6.74 -0.06
N VAL A 31 16.02 5.61 0.00
CA VAL A 31 15.81 4.85 1.24
C VAL A 31 17.15 4.45 1.87
N ILE A 32 18.06 3.84 1.11
CA ILE A 32 19.37 3.42 1.63
C ILE A 32 20.17 4.62 2.15
N ASN A 33 20.13 5.75 1.46
CA ASN A 33 20.82 6.96 1.89
C ASN A 33 20.26 7.55 3.19
N GLY A 34 18.98 7.31 3.49
CA GLY A 34 18.34 7.70 4.75
C GLY A 34 18.60 6.73 5.91
N LEU A 35 19.13 5.53 5.65
CA LEU A 35 19.41 4.57 6.70
C LEU A 35 20.72 4.91 7.43
N PRO A 36 20.75 4.83 8.77
CA PRO A 36 21.92 5.19 9.56
C PRO A 36 23.05 4.18 9.39
N SER A 37 24.29 4.65 9.47
CA SER A 37 25.45 3.78 9.62
C SER A 37 25.59 3.32 11.07
N LYS A 38 26.38 2.27 11.30
CA LYS A 38 26.61 1.73 12.65
C LYS A 38 27.22 2.81 13.55
N GLY A 39 26.55 3.09 14.67
CA GLY A 39 26.99 4.08 15.66
C GLY A 39 26.35 5.46 15.47
N ASP A 40 25.61 5.67 14.37
CA ASP A 40 24.80 6.87 14.19
C ASP A 40 23.54 6.81 15.05
N PHE A 41 22.88 7.97 15.18
CA PHE A 41 21.57 8.06 15.83
C PHE A 41 20.57 7.13 15.11
N TYR A 42 19.70 6.46 15.89
CA TYR A 42 18.77 5.43 15.42
C TYR A 42 19.39 4.14 14.82
N SER A 43 20.72 3.95 14.86
CA SER A 43 21.34 2.74 14.28
C SER A 43 20.97 1.43 14.99
N ASP A 44 20.47 1.51 16.22
CA ASP A 44 20.00 0.36 17.00
C ASP A 44 18.48 0.12 16.87
N VAL A 45 17.77 0.92 16.07
CA VAL A 45 16.33 0.70 15.81
C VAL A 45 16.15 -0.60 15.02
N PRO A 46 15.39 -1.58 15.54
CA PRO A 46 15.14 -2.80 14.80
C PRO A 46 14.10 -2.58 13.71
N ASN A 47 14.21 -3.36 12.64
CA ASN A 47 13.16 -3.45 11.65
C ASN A 47 11.92 -4.10 12.27
N MET A 48 10.77 -3.42 12.18
CA MET A 48 9.50 -3.97 12.67
C MET A 48 9.10 -5.29 11.99
N ALA A 49 9.59 -5.55 10.77
CA ALA A 49 9.48 -6.83 10.09
C ALA A 49 10.71 -7.73 10.38
N ASP A 50 10.61 -8.57 11.41
CA ASP A 50 11.67 -9.51 11.77
C ASP A 50 11.62 -10.79 10.92
N CYS A 51 12.58 -10.94 10.00
CA CYS A 51 12.69 -12.11 9.12
C CYS A 51 12.96 -13.44 9.83
N LYS A 52 13.26 -13.43 11.13
CA LYS A 52 13.40 -14.65 11.95
C LYS A 52 12.05 -15.13 12.50
N VAL A 53 11.06 -14.25 12.57
CA VAL A 53 9.72 -14.54 13.09
C VAL A 53 8.77 -14.86 11.94
N LYS A 54 8.02 -15.96 12.06
CA LYS A 54 7.01 -16.33 11.06
C LYS A 54 5.73 -15.53 11.27
N SER A 55 5.39 -14.70 10.30
CA SER A 55 4.11 -14.01 10.17
C SER A 55 3.82 -13.73 8.70
N GLU A 56 2.59 -13.36 8.36
CA GLU A 56 2.24 -13.01 6.97
C GLU A 56 2.98 -11.74 6.53
N LEU A 57 3.07 -10.75 7.42
CA LEU A 57 3.86 -9.53 7.18
C LEU A 57 5.33 -9.86 6.92
N ASN A 58 5.97 -10.64 7.79
CA ASN A 58 7.39 -10.93 7.69
C ASN A 58 7.68 -11.78 6.44
N SER A 59 6.82 -12.75 6.12
CA SER A 59 6.98 -13.57 4.91
C SER A 59 6.91 -12.73 3.65
N LEU A 60 6.02 -11.72 3.61
CA LEU A 60 5.89 -10.79 2.50
C LEU A 60 7.11 -9.86 2.40
N VAL A 61 7.42 -9.13 3.48
CA VAL A 61 8.51 -8.14 3.52
C VAL A 61 9.87 -8.78 3.29
N CYS A 62 10.16 -9.90 3.94
CA CYS A 62 11.48 -10.54 3.85
C CYS A 62 11.74 -11.26 2.53
N SER A 63 10.73 -11.35 1.66
CA SER A 63 10.89 -11.85 0.29
C SER A 63 11.33 -10.76 -0.71
N ASP A 64 11.35 -9.49 -0.28
CA ASP A 64 11.74 -8.33 -1.10
C ASP A 64 12.72 -7.45 -0.31
N SER A 65 13.99 -7.41 -0.76
CA SER A 65 15.03 -6.65 -0.06
C SER A 65 14.75 -5.15 -0.02
N LYS A 66 14.14 -4.58 -1.06
CA LYS A 66 13.84 -3.14 -1.10
C LYS A 66 12.73 -2.78 -0.12
N LEU A 67 11.68 -3.61 -0.08
CA LEU A 67 10.60 -3.45 0.89
C LEU A 67 11.11 -3.65 2.32
N LYS A 68 12.05 -4.58 2.54
CA LYS A 68 12.69 -4.76 3.84
C LYS A 68 13.44 -3.51 4.29
N ASP A 69 14.23 -2.90 3.43
CA ASP A 69 14.96 -1.66 3.75
C ASP A 69 13.99 -0.49 3.97
N ALA A 70 12.95 -0.38 3.14
CA ALA A 70 11.88 0.60 3.30
C ALA A 70 11.15 0.47 4.65
N MET A 71 10.89 -0.76 5.10
CA MET A 71 10.28 -1.03 6.40
C MET A 71 11.22 -0.71 7.58
N LEU A 72 12.54 -0.85 7.40
CA LEU A 72 13.51 -0.38 8.40
C LEU A 72 13.47 1.15 8.49
N LEU A 73 13.48 1.85 7.35
CA LEU A 73 13.38 3.31 7.33
C LEU A 73 12.09 3.80 7.98
N LEU A 74 10.95 3.15 7.72
CA LEU A 74 9.70 3.45 8.40
C LEU A 74 9.80 3.22 9.92
N SER A 75 10.46 2.15 10.35
CA SER A 75 10.65 1.86 11.78
C SER A 75 11.41 2.98 12.49
N ILE A 76 12.42 3.52 11.82
CA ILE A 76 13.18 4.70 12.26
C ILE A 76 12.30 5.95 12.23
N GLY A 77 11.55 6.15 11.15
CA GLY A 77 10.65 7.28 10.96
C GLY A 77 9.68 7.46 12.12
N PHE A 78 9.02 6.40 12.60
CA PHE A 78 8.10 6.54 13.73
C PHE A 78 8.77 7.01 15.02
N ILE A 79 9.97 6.49 15.31
CA ILE A 79 10.74 6.93 16.48
C ILE A 79 11.18 8.38 16.30
N TYR A 80 11.73 8.72 15.13
CA TYR A 80 12.11 10.09 14.78
C TYR A 80 10.95 11.07 14.96
N ALA A 81 9.78 10.75 14.40
CA ALA A 81 8.60 11.60 14.48
C ALA A 81 8.17 11.84 15.93
N TYR A 82 8.17 10.79 16.75
CA TYR A 82 7.84 10.89 18.17
C TYR A 82 8.87 11.71 18.96
N GLU A 83 10.15 11.38 18.84
CA GLU A 83 11.21 12.06 19.59
C GLU A 83 11.30 13.53 19.17
N ASN A 84 11.11 13.83 17.88
CA ASN A 84 11.09 15.20 17.39
C ASN A 84 9.87 15.98 17.88
N ALA A 85 8.68 15.37 17.90
CA ALA A 85 7.46 16.03 18.36
C ALA A 85 7.41 16.23 19.88
N THR A 86 7.99 15.30 20.65
CA THR A 86 7.90 15.29 22.12
C THR A 86 9.18 15.77 22.81
N HIS A 87 10.29 15.89 22.06
CA HIS A 87 11.63 16.11 22.58
C HIS A 87 12.05 15.11 23.67
N THR A 88 11.49 13.89 23.61
CA THR A 88 11.72 12.83 24.61
C THR A 88 12.22 11.58 23.91
N PRO A 89 13.39 11.03 24.28
CA PRO A 89 13.89 9.79 23.71
C PRO A 89 12.97 8.61 24.02
N VAL A 90 12.74 7.74 23.04
CA VAL A 90 12.07 6.45 23.29
C VAL A 90 13.00 5.57 24.11
N THR A 91 12.47 4.99 25.19
CA THR A 91 13.25 4.20 26.13
C THR A 91 13.60 2.80 25.64
N ASP A 92 12.74 2.21 24.80
CA ASP A 92 12.92 0.88 24.24
C ASP A 92 12.47 0.83 22.77
N TYR A 93 13.44 0.93 21.87
CA TYR A 93 13.21 0.82 20.43
C TYR A 93 12.71 -0.58 20.03
N SER A 94 12.99 -1.62 20.82
CA SER A 94 12.70 -3.01 20.43
C SER A 94 11.21 -3.35 20.41
N THR A 95 10.42 -2.65 21.21
CA THR A 95 8.97 -2.85 21.28
C THR A 95 8.14 -1.68 20.76
N TYR A 96 8.77 -0.53 20.51
CA TYR A 96 8.06 0.71 20.15
C TYR A 96 7.09 0.53 18.97
N ASN A 97 7.54 -0.16 17.92
CA ASN A 97 6.76 -0.36 16.70
C ASN A 97 5.82 -1.58 16.71
N ASN A 98 5.66 -2.28 17.85
CA ASN A 98 4.90 -3.54 17.91
C ASN A 98 3.43 -3.37 17.53
N ASP A 99 2.74 -2.34 18.05
CA ASP A 99 1.32 -2.13 17.79
C ASP A 99 1.05 -1.88 16.30
N PHE A 100 1.92 -1.08 15.66
CA PHE A 100 1.83 -0.80 14.24
C PHE A 100 2.13 -2.06 13.40
N ARG A 101 3.18 -2.80 13.75
CA ARG A 101 3.50 -4.10 13.12
C ARG A 101 2.31 -5.05 13.19
N ASP A 102 1.65 -5.15 14.34
CA ASP A 102 0.55 -6.07 14.55
C ASP A 102 -0.68 -5.64 13.73
N ARG A 103 -0.93 -4.33 13.61
CA ARG A 103 -1.94 -3.77 12.70
C ARG A 103 -1.65 -4.12 11.24
N LEU A 104 -0.41 -3.94 10.78
CA LEU A 104 0.00 -4.32 9.42
C LEU A 104 -0.20 -5.82 9.18
N ASN A 105 0.26 -6.66 10.10
CA ASN A 105 0.11 -8.10 9.98
C ASN A 105 -1.37 -8.52 9.90
N ASN A 106 -2.26 -7.86 10.64
CA ASN A 106 -3.70 -8.13 10.57
C ASN A 106 -4.30 -7.78 9.20
N ILE A 107 -3.84 -6.69 8.55
CA ILE A 107 -4.27 -6.32 7.20
C ILE A 107 -3.82 -7.39 6.20
N ILE A 108 -2.53 -7.75 6.23
CA ILE A 108 -1.95 -8.72 5.30
C ILE A 108 -2.58 -10.10 5.47
N LYS A 109 -2.86 -10.52 6.70
CA LYS A 109 -3.52 -11.80 7.00
C LYS A 109 -4.93 -11.93 6.41
N GLN A 110 -5.62 -10.82 6.15
CA GLN A 110 -6.95 -10.83 5.54
C GLN A 110 -6.90 -10.93 4.02
N GLU A 111 -5.75 -10.68 3.41
CA GLU A 111 -5.56 -10.70 1.97
C GLU A 111 -5.20 -12.11 1.46
N LYS A 112 -6.06 -12.64 0.59
CA LYS A 112 -5.80 -13.94 -0.07
C LYS A 112 -4.85 -13.82 -1.26
N ASN A 113 -4.80 -12.64 -1.88
CA ASN A 113 -3.98 -12.37 -3.04
C ASN A 113 -2.68 -11.68 -2.60
N LYS A 114 -1.54 -12.34 -2.85
CA LYS A 114 -0.22 -11.84 -2.47
C LYS A 114 0.13 -10.50 -3.12
N ASP A 115 -0.29 -10.28 -4.37
CA ASP A 115 -0.01 -9.04 -5.08
C ASP A 115 -0.80 -7.87 -4.48
N ILE A 116 -2.06 -8.10 -4.11
CA ILE A 116 -2.88 -7.09 -3.40
C ILE A 116 -2.27 -6.80 -2.03
N ALA A 117 -1.86 -7.83 -1.29
CA ALA A 117 -1.17 -7.66 -0.01
C ALA A 117 0.12 -6.82 -0.17
N LEU A 118 0.90 -7.08 -1.22
CA LEU A 118 2.11 -6.33 -1.54
C LEU A 118 1.82 -4.86 -1.86
N ARG A 119 0.79 -4.56 -2.67
CA ARG A 119 0.38 -3.18 -2.94
C ARG A 119 -0.02 -2.45 -1.66
N LYS A 120 -0.80 -3.10 -0.78
CA LYS A 120 -1.23 -2.52 0.51
C LYS A 120 -0.08 -2.19 1.42
N ILE A 121 0.83 -3.14 1.66
CA ILE A 121 1.99 -2.86 2.51
C ILE A 121 2.84 -1.75 1.89
N CYS A 122 3.04 -1.78 0.57
CA CYS A 122 3.80 -0.77 -0.14
C CYS A 122 3.25 0.65 0.06
N TYR A 123 1.95 0.80 -0.19
CA TYR A 123 1.25 2.07 -0.03
C TYR A 123 1.35 2.59 1.41
N ILE A 124 1.11 1.74 2.41
CA ILE A 124 1.21 2.13 3.82
C ILE A 124 2.66 2.52 4.18
N THR A 125 3.66 1.73 3.74
CA THR A 125 5.06 2.02 4.03
C THR A 125 5.49 3.37 3.48
N LYS A 126 5.17 3.66 2.21
CA LYS A 126 5.50 4.95 1.59
C LYS A 126 4.80 6.11 2.28
N LEU A 127 3.50 5.99 2.52
CA LEU A 127 2.68 7.03 3.12
C LEU A 127 3.12 7.36 4.55
N GLU A 128 3.34 6.34 5.39
CA GLU A 128 3.70 6.57 6.78
C GLU A 128 5.15 7.03 6.95
N THR A 129 6.04 6.65 6.04
CA THR A 129 7.40 7.21 6.01
C THR A 129 7.34 8.70 5.69
N TRP A 130 6.55 9.08 4.67
CA TRP A 130 6.31 10.49 4.33
C TRP A 130 5.77 11.26 5.53
N ASN A 131 4.75 10.73 6.21
CA ASN A 131 4.17 11.37 7.40
C ASN A 131 5.18 11.51 8.56
N SER A 132 6.07 10.52 8.70
CA SER A 132 7.04 10.48 9.80
C SER A 132 8.16 11.52 9.64
N PHE A 133 8.68 11.70 8.44
CA PHE A 133 9.75 12.67 8.17
C PHE A 133 9.22 14.05 7.82
N GLY A 134 7.96 14.15 7.36
CA GLY A 134 7.29 15.40 7.04
C GLY A 134 7.64 15.95 5.65
N ASP A 135 8.35 15.18 4.83
CA ASP A 135 8.72 15.54 3.47
C ASP A 135 8.68 14.34 2.50
N GLY A 136 8.89 14.65 1.22
CA GLY A 136 8.94 13.69 0.13
C GLY A 136 10.35 13.21 -0.20
N GLU A 137 11.27 13.21 0.76
CA GLU A 137 12.68 12.90 0.49
C GLU A 137 12.87 11.49 -0.07
N TYR A 138 12.12 10.51 0.43
CA TYR A 138 12.40 9.10 0.14
C TYR A 138 11.59 8.54 -1.03
N TYR A 139 10.33 8.97 -1.17
CA TYR A 139 9.38 8.40 -2.12
C TYR A 139 8.81 9.45 -3.04
N ASP A 140 8.43 9.04 -4.25
CA ASP A 140 7.70 9.92 -5.15
C ASP A 140 6.28 10.19 -4.60
N PRO A 141 5.63 11.31 -4.98
CA PRO A 141 4.28 11.60 -4.55
C PRO A 141 3.30 10.45 -4.85
N ILE A 142 2.51 10.08 -3.85
CA ILE A 142 1.51 9.01 -3.97
C ILE A 142 0.27 9.55 -4.69
N LEU A 143 0.15 9.23 -5.99
CA LEU A 143 -0.94 9.65 -6.87
C LEU A 143 -2.14 8.71 -6.88
N ILE A 144 -1.97 7.47 -6.42
CA ILE A 144 -2.99 6.43 -6.41
C ILE A 144 -3.11 5.86 -4.99
N ASP A 145 -4.31 5.92 -4.45
CA ASP A 145 -4.67 5.35 -3.15
C ASP A 145 -4.96 3.85 -3.23
N GLU A 146 -4.78 3.17 -2.09
CA GLU A 146 -5.10 1.76 -1.97
C GLU A 146 -6.33 1.53 -1.09
N VAL A 147 -7.17 0.60 -1.50
CA VAL A 147 -8.33 0.16 -0.71
C VAL A 147 -7.83 -0.82 0.35
N ILE A 148 -7.72 -0.38 1.60
CA ILE A 148 -7.23 -1.22 2.71
C ILE A 148 -8.25 -2.29 3.06
N SER A 149 -9.54 -1.96 3.02
CA SER A 149 -10.62 -2.95 3.10
C SER A 149 -11.88 -2.44 2.42
N SER A 150 -12.73 -3.38 2.00
CA SER A 150 -14.00 -3.08 1.34
C SER A 150 -15.13 -3.98 1.83
N LYS A 151 -16.35 -3.46 1.90
CA LYS A 151 -17.55 -4.18 2.32
C LYS A 151 -18.74 -3.84 1.44
N SER A 152 -19.30 -4.83 0.76
CA SER A 152 -20.52 -4.68 -0.02
C SER A 152 -21.77 -4.68 0.87
N ASN A 153 -22.80 -3.96 0.44
CA ASN A 153 -24.15 -4.03 0.97
C ASN A 153 -25.18 -3.95 -0.18
N ASN A 154 -26.47 -3.90 0.14
CA ASN A 154 -27.53 -3.88 -0.88
C ASN A 154 -27.48 -2.67 -1.81
N ASN A 155 -26.89 -1.56 -1.37
CA ASN A 155 -26.92 -0.27 -2.05
C ASN A 155 -25.59 0.08 -2.73
N GLY A 156 -24.49 -0.56 -2.36
CA GLY A 156 -23.17 -0.23 -2.85
C GLY A 156 -22.02 -0.93 -2.12
N VAL A 157 -20.87 -0.29 -2.10
CA VAL A 157 -19.65 -0.74 -1.42
C VAL A 157 -19.12 0.37 -0.53
N VAL A 158 -18.78 0.03 0.70
CA VAL A 158 -18.03 0.90 1.61
C VAL A 158 -16.56 0.52 1.51
N ILE A 159 -15.69 1.49 1.22
CA ILE A 159 -14.25 1.32 1.19
C ILE A 159 -13.60 2.09 2.33
N ASN A 160 -12.59 1.48 2.91
CA ASN A 160 -11.70 2.11 3.88
C ASN A 160 -10.32 2.21 3.24
N SER A 161 -9.73 3.40 3.28
CA SER A 161 -8.35 3.63 2.88
C SER A 161 -7.52 4.10 4.07
N TRP A 162 -6.21 4.13 3.92
CA TRP A 162 -5.32 4.53 5.01
C TRP A 162 -5.34 6.04 5.25
N ARG A 163 -5.35 6.82 4.18
CA ARG A 163 -5.23 8.29 4.20
C ARG A 163 -6.57 9.02 4.23
N ILE A 164 -7.58 8.46 3.58
CA ILE A 164 -8.85 9.15 3.29
C ILE A 164 -9.93 8.58 4.20
N PRO A 165 -10.86 9.42 4.70
CA PRO A 165 -12.02 8.92 5.44
C PRO A 165 -12.77 7.83 4.68
N GLU A 166 -13.54 7.01 5.40
CA GLU A 166 -14.36 5.97 4.80
C GLU A 166 -15.27 6.55 3.71
N ILE A 167 -15.29 5.89 2.54
CA ILE A 167 -16.08 6.29 1.38
C ILE A 167 -17.12 5.22 1.09
N TYR A 168 -18.36 5.65 0.94
CA TYR A 168 -19.45 4.87 0.38
C TYR A 168 -19.58 5.14 -1.13
N LEU A 169 -19.61 4.06 -1.91
CA LEU A 169 -19.76 4.04 -3.37
C LEU A 169 -21.07 3.36 -3.72
N GLY A 170 -22.06 4.12 -4.19
CA GLY A 170 -23.40 3.64 -4.52
C GLY A 170 -23.48 3.00 -5.91
N LYS A 171 -24.45 2.10 -6.07
CA LYS A 171 -24.79 1.48 -7.37
C LYS A 171 -25.24 2.47 -8.44
N SER A 172 -25.74 3.64 -8.02
CA SER A 172 -26.11 4.76 -8.88
C SER A 172 -24.94 5.68 -9.22
N CYS A 173 -23.70 5.25 -8.94
CA CYS A 173 -22.47 6.01 -9.18
C CYS A 173 -22.33 7.27 -8.33
N ASP A 174 -23.18 7.41 -7.30
CA ASP A 174 -23.03 8.40 -6.24
C ASP A 174 -21.94 7.97 -5.25
N ALA A 175 -21.21 8.95 -4.72
CA ALA A 175 -20.24 8.75 -3.66
C ALA A 175 -20.53 9.66 -2.47
N SER A 176 -20.22 9.18 -1.27
CA SER A 176 -20.22 10.00 -0.05
C SER A 176 -19.13 9.53 0.89
N ASN A 177 -18.50 10.45 1.64
CA ASN A 177 -17.60 10.07 2.73
C ASN A 177 -18.30 10.13 4.10
N SER A 178 -17.60 9.72 5.16
CA SER A 178 -18.08 9.71 6.54
C SER A 178 -18.44 11.10 7.10
N ILE A 179 -17.95 12.18 6.49
CA ILE A 179 -18.30 13.57 6.85
C ILE A 179 -19.46 14.13 6.00
N LYS A 180 -20.14 13.29 5.21
CA LYS A 180 -21.31 13.60 4.37
C LYS A 180 -21.03 14.53 3.19
N GLU A 181 -19.77 14.65 2.78
CA GLU A 181 -19.44 15.21 1.48
C GLU A 181 -19.92 14.27 0.39
N LYS A 182 -20.50 14.82 -0.68
CA LYS A 182 -21.12 14.06 -1.76
C LYS A 182 -20.35 14.25 -3.05
N GLY A 183 -20.49 13.29 -3.93
CA GLY A 183 -20.08 13.41 -5.32
C GLY A 183 -20.40 12.14 -6.08
N HIS A 184 -19.47 11.71 -6.92
CA HIS A 184 -19.68 10.57 -7.80
C HIS A 184 -18.41 9.75 -7.96
N TRP A 185 -18.56 8.53 -8.46
CA TRP A 185 -17.43 7.65 -8.72
C TRP A 185 -17.64 6.88 -10.02
N TYR A 186 -16.53 6.50 -10.65
CA TYR A 186 -16.55 5.76 -11.91
C TYR A 186 -15.28 4.92 -12.07
N LYS A 187 -15.39 3.86 -12.86
CA LYS A 187 -14.22 3.07 -13.28
C LYS A 187 -13.42 3.82 -14.33
N ASP A 188 -12.11 3.66 -14.26
CA ASP A 188 -11.16 4.13 -15.26
C ASP A 188 -10.10 3.04 -15.44
N LYS A 189 -10.30 2.20 -16.47
CA LYS A 189 -9.46 1.02 -16.77
C LYS A 189 -9.39 0.05 -15.59
N ASP A 190 -8.21 -0.16 -15.02
CA ASP A 190 -7.92 -1.03 -13.87
C ASP A 190 -7.96 -0.27 -12.53
N GLN A 191 -8.47 0.95 -12.53
CA GLN A 191 -8.61 1.82 -11.37
C GLN A 191 -10.04 2.37 -11.28
N PHE A 192 -10.34 3.03 -10.18
CA PHE A 192 -11.56 3.82 -10.07
C PHE A 192 -11.25 5.19 -9.49
N VAL A 193 -12.10 6.14 -9.84
CA VAL A 193 -11.99 7.54 -9.45
C VAL A 193 -13.18 7.87 -8.56
N VAL A 194 -12.92 8.62 -7.49
CA VAL A 194 -13.94 9.17 -6.61
C VAL A 194 -13.77 10.69 -6.59
N GLU A 195 -14.79 11.41 -7.00
CA GLU A 195 -14.87 12.86 -6.94
C GLU A 195 -15.81 13.23 -5.79
N LEU A 196 -15.30 13.97 -4.80
CA LEU A 196 -16.03 14.43 -3.61
C LEU A 196 -15.77 15.92 -3.44
N GLY A 197 -16.82 16.74 -3.55
CA GLY A 197 -16.64 18.21 -3.59
C GLY A 197 -15.64 18.61 -4.67
N ASP A 198 -14.59 19.34 -4.27
CA ASP A 198 -13.48 19.76 -5.15
C ASP A 198 -12.32 18.75 -5.19
N SER A 199 -12.41 17.65 -4.43
CA SER A 199 -11.35 16.65 -4.31
C SER A 199 -11.56 15.51 -5.30
N LYS A 200 -10.44 15.03 -5.87
CA LYS A 200 -10.42 13.90 -6.79
C LYS A 200 -9.42 12.85 -6.29
N TYR A 201 -9.91 11.66 -6.02
CA TYR A 201 -9.13 10.53 -5.53
C TYR A 201 -9.13 9.43 -6.58
N ARG A 202 -8.00 8.75 -6.72
CA ARG A 202 -7.82 7.63 -7.63
C ARG A 202 -7.39 6.44 -6.83
N PHE A 203 -8.06 5.31 -7.01
CA PHE A 203 -7.82 4.10 -6.24
C PHE A 203 -7.44 2.94 -7.15
N ASN A 204 -6.57 2.07 -6.65
CA ASN A 204 -6.30 0.77 -7.26
C ASN A 204 -7.55 -0.12 -7.31
N TYR A 205 -7.53 -1.10 -8.21
CA TYR A 205 -8.56 -2.12 -8.32
C TYR A 205 -8.93 -2.76 -6.97
N ASP A 206 -10.24 -2.79 -6.69
CA ASP A 206 -10.88 -3.61 -5.66
C ASP A 206 -12.04 -4.40 -6.29
N GLU A 207 -12.07 -5.72 -6.04
CA GLU A 207 -13.04 -6.63 -6.66
C GLU A 207 -14.50 -6.25 -6.37
N LYS A 208 -14.79 -5.80 -5.14
CA LYS A 208 -16.16 -5.46 -4.73
C LYS A 208 -16.61 -4.17 -5.41
N VAL A 209 -15.74 -3.17 -5.50
CA VAL A 209 -16.03 -1.94 -6.24
C VAL A 209 -16.26 -2.25 -7.72
N PHE A 210 -15.39 -3.06 -8.32
CA PHE A 210 -15.49 -3.42 -9.73
C PHE A 210 -16.70 -4.30 -10.07
N SER A 211 -17.31 -4.95 -9.08
CA SER A 211 -18.58 -5.67 -9.25
C SER A 211 -19.80 -4.75 -9.47
N LEU A 212 -19.68 -3.46 -9.17
CA LEU A 212 -20.70 -2.45 -9.48
C LEU A 212 -20.57 -1.98 -10.94
N HIS A 213 -21.61 -1.41 -11.54
CA HIS A 213 -21.62 -0.98 -12.95
C HIS A 213 -21.64 0.55 -13.04
N CYS A 214 -20.48 1.17 -12.90
CA CYS A 214 -20.30 2.63 -13.02
C CYS A 214 -19.13 2.93 -13.95
N GLU A 215 -19.44 3.34 -15.17
CA GLU A 215 -18.47 3.73 -16.20
C GLU A 215 -18.33 5.25 -16.24
N MET A 216 -17.22 5.73 -16.80
CA MET A 216 -16.99 7.16 -17.00
C MET A 216 -18.14 7.78 -17.84
N PRO A 217 -18.68 8.96 -17.46
CA PRO A 217 -19.71 9.66 -18.23
C PRO A 217 -19.24 10.14 -19.61
#